data_AF-A0A951RM95-F1
#
_entry.id   AF-A0A951RM95-F1
#
_cell.length_a   1.000
_cell.length_b   1.000
_cell.length_c   1.000
_cell.angle_alpha   90.00
_cell.angle_beta   90.00
_cell.angle_gamma   90.00
#
_symmetry.space_group_name_H-M   'P 1'
#
loop_
_entity.id
_entity.type
_entity.pdbx_description
1 polymer ?
#
loop_
_entity_poly.entity_id
_entity_poly.type
_entity_poly.pdbx_seq_one_letter_code
_entity_poly.pdbx_strand_id
1 'polypeptide(L)'
;MSLLINASAGTTANYQLNFFGQLIMGLVYSLGYLPFNAVGLLLGFVMPGIWVFSTYRLIRFASHQATPLPFPQWMQKDPGNILIIAVDLFFLAIIWTLILSGIFDKTWVKILFTVAFPLLTLSMLRNLLQLLSKDGDENNEA
;
A
#
# COMPACT_ATOMS: atom_id res chain seq x y z
N MET A 1 15.22 -7.58 -0.64
CA MET A 1 13.91 -7.72 -1.33
C MET A 1 12.84 -8.24 -0.38
N SER A 2 13.19 -9.20 0.50
CA SER A 2 12.30 -9.77 1.52
C SER A 2 12.09 -8.89 2.76
N LEU A 3 13.05 -8.07 3.18
CA LEU A 3 13.03 -7.50 4.54
C LEU A 3 11.89 -6.48 4.79
N LEU A 4 11.67 -5.53 3.87
CA LEU A 4 10.59 -4.54 3.97
C LEU A 4 9.20 -5.18 3.83
N ILE A 5 9.05 -6.09 2.86
CA ILE A 5 7.79 -6.80 2.59
C ILE A 5 7.47 -7.79 3.73
N ASN A 6 8.48 -8.49 4.28
CA ASN A 6 8.30 -9.37 5.43
C ASN A 6 8.01 -8.58 6.71
N ALA A 7 8.69 -7.45 6.90
CA ALA A 7 8.43 -6.56 8.04
C ALA A 7 7.02 -5.95 7.96
N SER A 8 6.51 -5.65 6.76
CA SER A 8 5.18 -5.07 6.59
C SER A 8 4.06 -6.11 6.66
N ALA A 9 4.17 -7.21 5.91
CA ALA A 9 3.07 -8.15 5.70
C ALA A 9 3.50 -9.62 5.62
N GLY A 10 4.74 -9.96 5.97
CA GLY A 10 5.27 -11.33 5.87
C GLY A 10 4.59 -12.32 6.81
N THR A 11 4.40 -11.93 8.06
CA THR A 11 3.74 -12.76 9.09
C THR A 11 2.37 -12.20 9.45
N THR A 12 1.47 -13.06 9.92
CA THR A 12 0.12 -12.66 10.37
C THR A 12 0.20 -11.65 11.52
N ALA A 13 1.18 -11.80 12.42
CA ALA A 13 1.41 -10.87 13.53
C ALA A 13 1.85 -9.48 13.04
N ASN A 14 2.80 -9.40 12.11
CA ASN A 14 3.26 -8.12 11.55
C ASN A 14 2.15 -7.42 10.76
N TYR A 15 1.38 -8.19 9.98
CA TYR A 15 0.23 -7.67 9.27
C TYR A 15 -0.81 -7.08 10.23
N GLN A 16 -1.19 -7.82 11.28
CA GLN A 16 -2.16 -7.33 12.28
C GLN A 16 -1.65 -6.08 13.00
N LEU A 17 -0.38 -6.05 13.41
CA LEU A 17 0.21 -4.90 14.08
C LEU A 17 0.22 -3.67 13.17
N ASN A 18 0.65 -3.81 11.92
CA ASN A 18 0.66 -2.71 10.96
C ASN A 18 -0.77 -2.27 10.57
N PHE A 19 -1.71 -3.20 10.45
CA PHE A 19 -3.11 -2.91 10.13
C PHE A 19 -3.77 -2.12 11.27
N PHE A 20 -3.73 -2.64 12.50
CA PHE A 20 -4.33 -1.96 13.65
C PHE A 20 -3.57 -0.69 14.04
N GLY A 21 -2.24 -0.69 13.92
CA GLY A 21 -1.42 0.50 14.13
C GLY A 21 -1.80 1.62 13.17
N GLN A 22 -1.93 1.33 11.88
CA GLN A 22 -2.35 2.31 10.88
C GLN A 22 -3.81 2.75 11.08
N LEU A 23 -4.72 1.83 11.43
CA LEU A 23 -6.11 2.14 11.73
C LEU A 23 -6.23 3.12 12.90
N ILE A 24 -5.58 2.81 14.03
CA ILE A 24 -5.63 3.63 15.24
C ILE A 24 -4.97 4.98 14.98
N MET A 25 -3.73 4.99 14.44
CA MET A 25 -2.99 6.22 14.21
C MET A 25 -3.65 7.12 13.15
N GLY A 26 -4.19 6.51 12.09
CA GLY A 26 -4.90 7.24 11.04
C GLY A 26 -6.22 7.84 11.52
N LEU A 27 -6.95 7.16 12.41
CA LEU A 27 -8.15 7.71 13.05
C LEU A 27 -7.82 8.84 14.01
N VAL A 28 -6.82 8.66 14.89
CA VAL A 28 -6.38 9.69 15.85
C VAL A 28 -5.94 10.95 15.12
N TYR A 29 -5.17 10.82 14.03
CA TYR A 29 -4.80 11.95 13.18
C TYR A 29 -6.01 12.60 12.51
N SER A 30 -6.89 11.80 11.89
CA SER A 30 -8.05 12.33 11.17
C SER A 30 -9.02 13.10 12.05
N LEU A 31 -9.21 12.67 13.29
CA LEU A 31 -10.08 13.32 14.27
C LEU A 31 -9.44 14.58 14.89
N GLY A 32 -8.21 14.92 14.51
CA GLY A 32 -7.52 16.14 14.96
C GLY A 32 -6.90 16.05 16.36
N TYR A 33 -6.78 14.84 16.94
CA TYR A 33 -6.18 14.66 18.26
C TYR A 33 -4.64 14.79 18.25
N LEU A 34 -4.02 14.72 17.07
CA LEU A 34 -2.58 14.94 16.90
C LEU A 34 -2.32 16.19 16.05
N PRO A 35 -1.74 17.26 16.61
CA PRO A 35 -1.46 18.50 15.89
C PRO A 35 -0.23 18.42 14.96
N PHE A 36 0.39 17.23 14.83
CA PHE A 36 1.65 17.07 14.10
C PHE A 36 1.40 16.75 12.63
N ASN A 37 1.59 17.78 11.78
CA ASN A 37 1.57 17.64 10.32
C ASN A 37 2.54 16.55 9.81
N ALA A 38 3.67 16.33 10.51
CA ALA A 38 4.64 15.29 10.18
C ALA A 38 4.08 13.87 10.32
N VAL A 39 3.25 13.62 11.34
CA VAL A 39 2.59 12.31 11.54
C VAL A 39 1.57 12.06 10.45
N GLY A 40 0.80 13.10 10.08
CA GLY A 40 -0.07 13.06 8.92
C GLY A 40 0.68 12.69 7.64
N LEU A 41 1.81 13.34 7.37
CA LEU A 41 2.60 13.10 6.16
C LEU A 41 3.16 11.68 6.12
N LEU A 42 3.61 11.15 7.27
CA LEU A 42 4.07 9.78 7.37
C LEU A 42 2.94 8.78 7.09
N LEU A 43 1.77 8.98 7.69
CA LEU A 43 0.63 8.05 7.60
C LEU A 43 -0.17 8.17 6.30
N GLY A 44 -0.29 9.37 5.75
CA GLY A 44 -1.12 9.69 4.59
C GLY A 44 -0.38 9.75 3.27
N PHE A 45 0.96 9.80 3.28
CA PHE A 45 1.77 9.87 2.06
C PHE A 45 2.92 8.86 2.03
N VAL A 46 3.81 8.87 3.03
CA VAL A 46 5.02 8.03 3.01
C VAL A 46 4.68 6.54 3.11
N MET A 47 3.87 6.15 4.10
CA MET A 47 3.47 4.75 4.30
C MET A 47 2.71 4.18 3.11
N PRO A 48 1.64 4.83 2.59
CA PRO A 48 0.97 4.37 1.39
C PRO A 48 1.91 4.33 0.17
N GLY A 49 2.80 5.32 0.01
CA GLY A 49 3.77 5.34 -1.08
C GLY A 49 4.72 4.14 -1.05
N ILE A 50 5.21 3.75 0.13
CA ILE A 50 6.02 2.54 0.32
C ILE A 50 5.21 1.27 -0.01
N TRP A 51 3.94 1.21 0.40
CA TRP A 51 3.07 0.07 0.11
C TRP A 51 2.72 -0.04 -1.38
N VAL A 52 2.39 1.06 -2.05
CA VAL A 52 2.17 1.11 -3.51
C VAL A 52 3.42 0.63 -4.24
N PHE A 53 4.59 1.17 -3.90
CA PHE A 53 5.86 0.76 -4.52
C PHE A 53 6.13 -0.74 -4.32
N SER A 54 5.88 -1.26 -3.11
CA SER A 54 6.09 -2.67 -2.79
C SER A 54 5.13 -3.58 -3.55
N THR A 55 3.86 -3.19 -3.66
CA THR A 55 2.83 -3.92 -4.40
C THR A 55 3.16 -4.02 -5.88
N TYR A 56 3.45 -2.91 -6.57
CA TYR A 56 3.81 -2.95 -7.99
C TYR A 56 5.08 -3.75 -8.26
N ARG A 57 6.08 -3.64 -7.37
CA ARG A 57 7.31 -4.43 -7.50
C ARG A 57 7.06 -5.93 -7.33
N LEU A 58 6.17 -6.33 -6.42
CA LEU A 58 5.76 -7.71 -6.28
C LEU A 58 4.91 -8.20 -7.45
N ILE A 59 3.98 -7.39 -7.99
CA ILE A 59 3.22 -7.74 -9.21
C ILE A 59 4.20 -7.96 -10.37
N ARG A 60 5.21 -7.10 -10.51
CA ARG A 60 6.28 -7.29 -11.51
C ARG A 60 6.98 -8.64 -11.31
N PHE A 61 7.38 -8.97 -10.09
CA PHE A 61 8.02 -10.24 -9.79
C PHE A 61 7.10 -11.45 -10.09
N ALA A 62 5.82 -11.36 -9.71
CA ALA A 62 4.81 -12.38 -9.96
C ALA A 62 4.53 -12.59 -11.45
N SER A 63 4.44 -11.51 -12.24
CA SER A 63 4.23 -11.58 -13.69
C SER A 63 5.38 -12.24 -14.45
N HIS A 64 6.60 -12.22 -13.90
CA HIS A 64 7.75 -12.91 -14.50
C HIS A 64 7.73 -14.43 -14.23
N GLN A 65 6.91 -14.92 -13.29
CA GLN A 65 6.80 -16.33 -12.93
C GLN A 65 5.75 -17.13 -13.73
N ALA A 66 5.25 -16.57 -14.85
CA ALA A 66 4.50 -17.28 -15.89
C ALA A 66 3.13 -17.88 -15.51
N THR A 67 2.57 -17.64 -14.32
CA THR A 67 1.13 -17.84 -14.05
C THR A 67 0.34 -16.58 -14.45
N PRO A 68 -0.71 -16.68 -15.30
CA PRO A 68 -1.58 -15.54 -15.59
C PRO A 68 -2.39 -15.23 -14.33
N LEU A 69 -1.84 -14.36 -13.49
CA LEU A 69 -2.59 -13.74 -12.41
C LEU A 69 -3.87 -13.12 -13.01
N PRO A 70 -5.01 -13.14 -12.31
CA PRO A 70 -6.29 -12.61 -12.79
C PRO A 70 -6.31 -11.07 -12.83
N PHE A 71 -5.18 -10.45 -13.20
CA PHE A 71 -5.09 -9.04 -13.49
C PHE A 71 -5.52 -8.78 -14.93
N PRO A 72 -6.15 -7.63 -15.20
CA PRO A 72 -6.53 -7.27 -16.55
C PRO A 72 -5.29 -7.09 -17.43
N GLN A 73 -5.41 -7.45 -18.72
CA GLN A 73 -4.27 -7.59 -19.65
C GLN A 73 -3.39 -6.33 -19.80
N TRP A 74 -3.94 -5.14 -19.56
CA TRP A 74 -3.18 -3.88 -19.58
C TRP A 74 -2.18 -3.79 -18.42
N MET A 75 -2.47 -4.41 -17.29
CA MET A 75 -1.57 -4.49 -16.13
C MET A 75 -0.50 -5.58 -16.31
N GLN A 76 -0.78 -6.61 -17.10
CA GLN A 76 0.15 -7.70 -17.41
C GLN A 76 1.24 -7.29 -18.42
N LYS A 77 0.97 -6.29 -19.27
CA LYS A 77 1.91 -5.85 -20.33
C LYS A 77 3.17 -5.18 -19.80
N ASP A 78 3.11 -4.53 -18.63
CA ASP A 78 4.29 -3.97 -17.96
C ASP A 78 4.00 -3.59 -16.48
N PRO A 79 3.75 -4.57 -15.60
CA PRO A 79 3.30 -4.34 -14.22
C PRO A 79 4.30 -3.58 -13.33
N GLY A 80 5.53 -3.39 -13.83
CA GLY A 80 6.59 -2.63 -13.18
C GLY A 80 6.89 -1.29 -13.82
N ASN A 81 6.02 -0.76 -14.69
CA ASN A 81 6.27 0.50 -15.37
C ASN A 81 6.42 1.62 -14.32
N ILE A 82 7.65 2.10 -14.18
CA ILE A 82 8.03 3.17 -13.25
C ILE A 82 7.15 4.41 -13.45
N LEU A 83 6.67 4.63 -14.68
CA LEU A 83 5.75 5.71 -15.01
C LEU A 83 4.42 5.61 -14.25
N ILE A 84 3.82 4.42 -14.13
CA ILE A 84 2.55 4.22 -13.43
C ILE A 84 2.72 4.46 -11.94
N ILE A 85 3.80 3.93 -11.35
CA ILE A 85 4.15 4.18 -9.95
C ILE A 85 4.38 5.67 -9.70
N ALA A 86 5.09 6.35 -10.60
CA ALA A 86 5.36 7.78 -10.50
C ALA A 86 4.07 8.61 -10.59
N VAL A 87 3.14 8.23 -11.47
CA VAL A 87 1.82 8.87 -11.59
C VAL A 87 1.00 8.66 -10.32
N ASP A 88 0.93 7.44 -9.77
CA ASP A 88 0.22 7.16 -8.52
C ASP A 88 0.80 7.96 -7.34
N LEU A 89 2.14 8.01 -7.21
CA LEU A 89 2.82 8.80 -6.18
C LEU A 89 2.59 10.31 -6.36
N PHE A 90 2.54 10.79 -7.61
CA PHE A 90 2.25 12.19 -7.91
C PHE A 90 0.81 12.56 -7.56
N PHE A 91 -0.17 11.72 -7.90
CA PHE A 91 -1.56 11.89 -7.48
C PHE A 91 -1.68 11.88 -5.95
N LEU A 92 -1.00 10.94 -5.28
CA LEU A 92 -0.98 10.88 -3.82
C LEU A 92 -0.42 12.18 -3.21
N ALA A 93 0.65 12.74 -3.81
CA ALA A 93 1.29 13.97 -3.36
C ALA A 93 0.38 15.18 -3.55
N ILE A 94 -0.31 15.28 -4.69
CA ILE A 94 -1.28 16.34 -4.96
C ILE A 94 -2.39 16.29 -3.92
N ILE A 95 -3.00 15.12 -3.71
CA ILE A 95 -4.13 14.98 -2.79
C ILE A 95 -3.68 15.30 -1.37
N TRP A 96 -2.50 14.84 -0.96
CA TRP A 96 -1.92 15.17 0.33
C TRP A 96 -1.68 16.68 0.49
N THR A 97 -1.18 17.35 -0.55
CA THR A 97 -0.98 18.81 -0.55
C THR A 97 -2.30 19.56 -0.41
N LEU A 98 -3.37 19.09 -1.06
CA LEU A 98 -4.72 19.66 -0.94
C LEU A 98 -5.36 19.45 0.44
N ILE A 99 -5.00 18.36 1.13
CA ILE A 99 -5.39 18.12 2.53
C ILE A 99 -4.65 19.10 3.47
N LEU A 100 -3.34 19.27 3.29
CA LEU A 100 -2.53 20.18 4.10
C LEU A 100 -2.87 21.66 3.87
N SER A 101 -3.27 22.03 2.65
CA SER A 101 -3.65 23.40 2.32
C SER A 101 -5.02 23.81 2.89
N GLY A 102 -5.72 22.91 3.58
CA GLY A 102 -7.05 23.17 4.15
C GLY A 102 -8.16 23.25 3.12
N ILE A 103 -7.88 22.97 1.83
CA ILE A 103 -8.90 22.97 0.77
C ILE A 103 -9.90 21.82 1.01
N PHE A 104 -9.41 20.68 1.49
CA PHE A 104 -10.24 19.57 1.95
C PHE A 104 -10.36 19.55 3.48
N ASP A 105 -11.22 20.42 4.00
CA ASP A 105 -11.44 20.51 5.45
C ASP A 105 -12.33 19.38 6.00
N LYS A 106 -12.89 18.55 5.12
CA LYS A 106 -13.81 17.49 5.51
C LYS A 106 -13.05 16.29 6.08
N THR A 107 -13.33 15.97 7.34
CA THR A 107 -12.76 14.84 8.10
C THR A 107 -12.81 13.50 7.35
N TRP A 108 -13.86 13.25 6.55
CA TRP A 108 -13.97 12.01 5.77
C TRP A 108 -12.88 11.87 4.70
N VAL A 109 -12.37 12.97 4.14
CA VAL A 109 -11.25 12.95 3.20
C VAL A 109 -9.98 12.54 3.94
N LYS A 110 -9.73 13.10 5.12
CA LYS A 110 -8.59 12.73 5.97
C LYS A 110 -8.61 11.24 6.32
N ILE A 111 -9.78 10.72 6.74
CA ILE A 111 -9.97 9.29 7.03
C ILE A 111 -9.69 8.43 5.79
N LEU A 112 -10.17 8.83 4.61
CA LEU A 112 -9.96 8.07 3.39
C LEU A 112 -8.46 7.91 3.07
N PHE A 113 -7.67 8.98 3.24
CA PHE A 113 -6.24 8.98 2.90
C PHE A 113 -5.33 8.45 4.01
N THR A 114 -5.67 8.63 5.28
CA THR A 114 -4.83 8.16 6.40
C THR A 114 -5.26 6.81 6.97
N VAL A 115 -6.44 6.32 6.60
CA VAL A 115 -6.96 5.02 7.04
C VAL A 115 -7.29 4.14 5.84
N ALA A 116 -8.31 4.48 5.05
CA ALA A 116 -8.89 3.54 4.09
C ALA A 116 -7.89 3.10 3.00
N PHE A 117 -7.23 4.07 2.35
CA PHE A 117 -6.27 3.81 1.29
C PHE A 117 -5.04 3.02 1.79
N PRO A 118 -4.38 3.41 2.91
CA PRO A 118 -3.34 2.60 3.52
C PRO A 118 -3.79 1.15 3.81
N LEU A 119 -4.93 0.95 4.47
CA LEU A 119 -5.39 -0.41 4.83
C LEU A 119 -5.70 -1.28 3.59
N LEU A 120 -6.28 -0.68 2.55
CA LEU A 120 -6.50 -1.36 1.27
C LEU A 120 -5.17 -1.79 0.64
N THR A 121 -4.19 -0.88 0.54
CA THR A 121 -2.88 -1.22 -0.03
C THR A 121 -2.12 -2.26 0.78
N LEU A 122 -2.20 -2.23 2.12
CA LEU A 122 -1.63 -3.27 2.99
C LEU A 122 -2.33 -4.63 2.78
N SER A 123 -3.66 -4.64 2.62
CA SER A 123 -4.44 -5.85 2.37
C SER A 123 -4.11 -6.45 1.00
N MET A 124 -3.99 -5.61 -0.04
CA MET A 124 -3.55 -6.05 -1.37
C MET A 124 -2.13 -6.63 -1.31
N LEU A 125 -1.22 -5.98 -0.59
CA LEU A 125 0.13 -6.48 -0.39
C LEU A 125 0.15 -7.86 0.28
N ARG A 126 -0.67 -8.06 1.32
CA ARG A 126 -0.80 -9.36 2.02
C ARG A 126 -1.37 -10.44 1.11
N ASN A 127 -2.46 -10.15 0.40
CA ASN A 127 -3.08 -11.12 -0.52
C ASN A 127 -2.11 -11.52 -1.64
N LEU A 128 -1.36 -10.56 -2.18
CA LEU A 128 -0.41 -10.82 -3.24
C LEU A 128 0.79 -11.64 -2.75
N LEU A 129 1.24 -11.39 -1.52
CA LEU A 129 2.26 -12.23 -0.87
C LEU A 129 1.77 -13.67 -0.68
N GLN A 130 0.52 -13.85 -0.22
CA GLN A 130 -0.06 -15.19 -0.03
C GLN A 130 -0.21 -15.96 -1.35
N LEU A 131 -0.62 -15.28 -2.43
CA LEU A 131 -0.67 -15.89 -3.76
C LEU A 131 0.72 -16.35 -4.22
N LEU A 132 1.74 -15.52 -4.02
CA LEU A 132 3.13 -15.85 -4.38
C LEU A 132 3.71 -16.99 -3.54
N SER A 133 3.37 -17.07 -2.25
CA SER A 133 3.80 -18.18 -1.39
C SER A 133 3.17 -19.50 -1.83
N LYS A 134 1.90 -19.49 -2.27
CA LYS A 134 1.20 -20.70 -2.70
C LYS A 134 1.79 -21.29 -3.99
N ASP A 135 2.10 -20.46 -4.99
CA ASP A 135 2.73 -20.90 -6.24
C ASP A 135 4.17 -21.44 -6.02
N GLY A 136 4.86 -20.99 -4.96
CA GLY A 136 6.20 -21.48 -4.60
C GLY A 136 6.21 -22.87 -3.98
N ASP A 137 5.14 -23.26 -3.27
CA ASP A 137 4.99 -24.61 -2.70
C ASP A 137 4.53 -25.61 -3.76
N GLU A 138 3.63 -25.23 -4.68
CA GLU A 138 3.16 -26.10 -5.78
C GLU A 138 4.27 -26.46 -6.79
N ASN A 139 5.27 -25.60 -7.00
CA ASN A 139 6.41 -25.87 -7.90
C ASN A 139 7.53 -26.72 -7.27
N ASN A 140 7.51 -26.98 -5.95
CA ASN A 140 8.49 -27.83 -5.27
C ASN A 140 7.98 -29.28 -5.04
N GLU A 141 6.69 -29.54 -5.31
CA GLU A 141 6.07 -30.86 -5.19
C GLU A 141 5.87 -31.57 -6.55
N ALA A 142 6.32 -30.98 -7.66
CA ALA A 142 6.29 -31.55 -9.02
C ALA A 142 7.69 -31.93 -9.51
#